data_AF-A0A2W4JMM9-F1
#
_entry.id   AF-A0A2W4JMM9-F1
#
_cell.length_a   1.000
_cell.length_b   1.000
_cell.length_c   1.000
_cell.angle_alpha   90.00
_cell.angle_beta   90.00
_cell.angle_gamma   90.00
#
_symmetry.space_group_name_H-M   'P 1'
#
loop_
_entity.id
_entity.type
_entity.pdbx_description
1 polymer ?
#
loop_
_entity_poly.entity_id
_entity_poly.type
_entity_poly.pdbx_seq_one_letter_code
_entity_poly.pdbx_strand_id
1 'polypeptide(L)'
;LPLAAADKLLIAPPREGAIEVVKALGDDAPRRIVYVSCDPATLARDAAVLVHTKGYALKAAGVVNMFPHTAHVESIALFER
;
A
#
# COMPACT_ATOMS: atom_id res chain seq x y z
N LEU A 1 14.73 8.95 -8.25
CA LEU A 1 15.26 7.72 -8.87
C LEU A 1 14.11 7.14 -9.70
N PRO A 2 14.19 7.13 -11.04
CA PRO A 2 13.20 6.39 -11.81
C PRO A 2 13.29 4.93 -11.38
N LEU A 3 12.18 4.37 -10.90
CA LEU A 3 12.09 2.93 -10.67
C LEU A 3 12.36 2.30 -12.03
N ALA A 4 13.43 1.52 -12.19
CA ALA A 4 13.58 0.65 -13.35
C ALA A 4 12.27 -0.12 -13.53
N ALA A 5 11.80 -0.32 -14.77
CA ALA A 5 10.48 -0.89 -15.07
C ALA A 5 10.21 -2.16 -14.25
N ALA A 6 9.56 -1.98 -13.11
CA ALA A 6 9.33 -3.04 -12.13
C ALA A 6 7.91 -3.54 -12.33
N ASP A 7 7.73 -4.86 -12.39
CA ASP A 7 6.40 -5.43 -12.51
C ASP A 7 5.57 -5.27 -11.23
N LYS A 8 6.27 -5.13 -10.08
CA LYS A 8 5.67 -5.13 -8.74
C LYS A 8 6.31 -4.08 -7.84
N LEU A 9 5.50 -3.50 -6.96
CA LEU A 9 5.94 -2.58 -5.91
C LEU A 9 5.51 -3.11 -4.53
N LEU A 10 6.44 -3.09 -3.58
CA LEU A 10 6.16 -3.29 -2.16
C LEU A 10 6.27 -1.94 -1.45
N ILE A 11 5.21 -1.54 -0.75
CA ILE A 11 5.17 -0.34 0.08
C ILE A 11 5.07 -0.80 1.54
N ALA A 12 6.07 -0.47 2.35
CA ALA A 12 6.12 -0.75 3.78
C ALA A 12 6.60 0.51 4.52
N PRO A 13 5.71 1.50 4.71
CA PRO A 13 6.06 2.82 5.22
C PRO A 13 6.10 2.85 6.75
N PRO A 14 6.57 3.97 7.34
CA PRO A 14 6.34 4.23 8.75
C PRO A 14 4.83 4.46 9.03
N ARG A 15 4.48 4.64 10.30
CA ARG A 15 3.07 4.69 10.78
C ARG A 15 2.23 5.77 10.08
N GLU A 16 2.86 6.86 9.69
CA GLU A 16 2.26 7.99 8.99
C GLU A 16 1.75 7.63 7.57
N GLY A 17 2.14 6.47 7.05
CA GLY A 17 1.80 5.97 5.71
C GLY A 17 2.73 6.52 4.62
N ALA A 18 2.30 6.36 3.38
CA ALA A 18 3.05 6.64 2.16
C ALA A 18 2.29 7.59 1.21
N ILE A 19 1.46 8.49 1.73
CA ILE A 19 0.53 9.28 0.92
C ILE A 19 1.22 10.04 -0.22
N GLU A 20 2.39 10.62 0.02
CA GLU A 20 3.13 11.35 -1.02
C GLU A 20 3.75 10.41 -2.06
N VAL A 21 4.18 9.21 -1.66
CA VAL A 21 4.65 8.17 -2.59
C VAL A 21 3.50 7.72 -3.49
N VAL A 22 2.33 7.43 -2.90
CA VAL A 22 1.14 7.00 -3.64
C VAL A 22 0.68 8.08 -4.61
N LYS A 23 0.70 9.36 -4.22
CA LYS A 23 0.38 10.49 -5.10
C LYS A 23 1.39 10.65 -6.23
N ALA A 24 2.67 10.39 -5.97
CA ALA A 24 3.75 10.51 -6.95
C ALA A 24 3.78 9.38 -8.00
N LEU A 25 3.02 8.29 -7.81
CA LEU A 25 2.92 7.22 -8.81
C LEU A 25 2.38 7.76 -10.13
N GLY A 26 3.16 7.60 -11.20
CA GLY A 26 2.78 7.95 -12.57
C GLY A 26 2.06 6.82 -13.28
N ASP A 27 1.78 7.02 -14.58
CA ASP A 27 1.15 6.00 -15.42
C ASP A 27 2.04 4.77 -15.65
N ASP A 28 3.35 4.94 -15.53
CA ASP A 28 4.38 3.92 -15.59
C ASP A 28 4.53 3.11 -14.29
N ALA A 29 3.70 3.40 -13.28
CA ALA A 29 3.75 2.69 -12.01
C ALA A 29 3.50 1.17 -12.17
N PRO A 30 4.16 0.32 -11.35
CA PRO A 30 4.02 -1.13 -11.41
C PRO A 30 2.57 -1.61 -11.34
N ARG A 31 2.23 -2.63 -12.13
CA ARG A 31 0.85 -3.15 -12.24
C ARG A 31 0.31 -3.78 -10.97
N ARG A 32 1.20 -4.25 -10.09
CA ARG A 32 0.84 -4.89 -8.83
C ARG A 32 1.53 -4.19 -7.67
N ILE A 33 0.76 -3.79 -6.67
CA ILE A 33 1.25 -3.16 -5.45
C ILE A 33 0.85 -4.02 -4.25
N VAL A 34 1.81 -4.37 -3.41
CA VAL A 34 1.55 -4.89 -2.07
C VAL A 34 1.85 -3.77 -1.07
N TYR A 35 0.88 -3.40 -0.27
CA TYR A 35 1.02 -2.40 0.78
C TYR A 35 0.93 -3.11 2.13
N VAL A 36 1.99 -3.00 2.93
CA VAL A 36 2.07 -3.47 4.32
C VAL A 36 2.02 -2.26 5.24
N SER A 37 1.18 -2.27 6.27
CA SER A 37 1.01 -1.16 7.21
C SER A 37 0.74 -1.63 8.63
N CYS A 38 1.44 -1.02 9.59
CA CYS A 38 1.18 -1.16 11.02
C CYS A 38 0.02 -0.26 11.52
N ASP A 39 -0.52 0.61 10.65
CA ASP A 39 -1.67 1.46 10.94
C ASP A 39 -2.74 1.31 9.84
N PRO A 40 -3.89 0.68 10.14
CA PRO A 40 -4.91 0.44 9.14
C PRO A 40 -5.61 1.74 8.68
N ALA A 41 -5.58 2.81 9.47
CA ALA A 41 -6.22 4.07 9.08
C ALA A 41 -5.42 4.79 7.99
N THR A 42 -4.09 4.83 8.10
CA THR A 42 -3.23 5.43 7.07
C THR A 42 -3.16 4.55 5.82
N LEU A 43 -3.22 3.22 5.96
CA LEU A 43 -3.44 2.31 4.83
C LEU A 43 -4.74 2.64 4.08
N ALA A 44 -5.86 2.79 4.79
CA ALA A 44 -7.16 3.10 4.18
C ALA A 44 -7.14 4.44 3.43
N ARG A 45 -6.52 5.47 4.02
CA ARG A 45 -6.34 6.79 3.38
C ARG A 45 -5.55 6.67 2.06
N ASP A 46 -4.44 5.95 2.07
CA ASP A 46 -3.57 5.80 0.91
C ASP A 46 -4.21 4.90 -0.16
N ALA A 47 -4.91 3.85 0.26
CA ALA A 47 -5.70 2.98 -0.60
C ALA A 47 -6.79 3.74 -1.37
N ALA A 48 -7.42 4.73 -0.73
CA ALA A 48 -8.40 5.58 -1.41
C ALA A 48 -7.78 6.30 -2.62
N VAL A 49 -6.53 6.78 -2.52
CA VAL A 49 -5.84 7.39 -3.66
C VAL A 49 -5.49 6.34 -4.72
N LEU A 50 -4.98 5.18 -4.30
CA LEU A 50 -4.67 4.07 -5.23
C LEU A 50 -5.90 3.66 -6.05
N VAL A 51 -7.06 3.55 -5.41
CA VAL A 51 -8.30 3.08 -6.05
C VAL A 51 -8.97 4.19 -6.85
N HIS A 52 -9.24 5.34 -6.21
CA HIS A 52 -10.10 6.37 -6.81
C HIS A 52 -9.35 7.34 -7.72
N THR A 53 -8.02 7.45 -7.59
CA THR A 53 -7.21 8.38 -8.39
C THR A 53 -6.23 7.68 -9.30
N LYS A 54 -5.63 6.56 -8.88
CA LYS A 54 -4.61 5.84 -9.66
C LYS A 54 -5.15 4.64 -10.45
N GLY A 55 -6.43 4.29 -10.27
CA GLY A 55 -7.12 3.27 -11.06
C GLY A 55 -6.73 1.82 -10.72
N TYR A 56 -6.17 1.58 -9.53
CA TYR A 56 -5.95 0.22 -9.05
C TYR A 56 -7.23 -0.37 -8.45
N ALA A 57 -7.37 -1.69 -8.51
CA ALA A 57 -8.40 -2.43 -7.78
C ALA A 57 -7.80 -3.09 -6.54
N LEU A 58 -8.46 -3.00 -5.39
CA LEU A 58 -8.12 -3.79 -4.21
C LEU A 58 -8.56 -5.25 -4.46
N LYS A 59 -7.61 -6.18 -4.48
CA LYS A 59 -7.86 -7.60 -4.84
C LYS A 59 -7.89 -8.52 -3.63
N ALA A 60 -7.09 -8.20 -2.62
CA ALA A 60 -7.06 -8.93 -1.36
C ALA A 60 -6.61 -8.01 -0.23
N ALA A 61 -7.05 -8.31 0.98
CA ALA A 61 -6.56 -7.70 2.19
C ALA A 61 -6.50 -8.74 3.30
N GLY A 62 -5.60 -8.55 4.25
CA GLY A 62 -5.43 -9.42 5.39
C GLY A 62 -4.81 -8.69 6.56
N VAL A 63 -4.89 -9.31 7.73
CA VAL A 63 -4.27 -8.83 8.97
C VAL A 63 -3.36 -9.91 9.53
N VAL A 64 -2.25 -9.49 10.12
CA VAL A 64 -1.28 -10.37 10.76
C VAL A 64 -1.01 -9.84 12.16
N ASN A 65 -1.15 -10.73 13.15
CA ASN A 65 -0.69 -10.44 14.50
C ASN A 65 0.81 -10.74 14.60
N MET A 66 1.65 -9.74 14.28
CA MET A 66 3.10 -9.87 14.41
C MET A 66 3.59 -9.59 15.85
N PHE A 67 2.74 -8.96 16.68
CA PHE A 67 3.08 -8.53 18.04
C PHE A 67 2.03 -8.98 19.06
N PRO A 68 2.01 -10.29 19.43
CA PRO A 68 1.07 -10.81 20.41
C PRO A 68 1.11 -10.04 21.73
N HIS A 69 -0.03 -9.95 22.40
CA HIS A 69 -0.21 -9.23 23.67
C HIS A 69 -0.01 -7.70 23.57
N THR A 70 -0.07 -7.14 22.36
CA THR A 70 -0.11 -5.69 22.14
C THR A 70 -1.37 -5.30 21.36
N ALA A 71 -1.67 -3.99 21.31
CA ALA A 71 -2.72 -3.46 20.45
C ALA A 71 -2.27 -3.27 18.99
N HIS A 72 -1.01 -3.59 18.64
CA HIS A 72 -0.50 -3.42 17.29
C HIS A 72 -1.09 -4.48 16.35
N VAL A 73 -1.44 -4.06 15.15
CA VAL A 73 -1.91 -4.93 14.08
C VAL A 73 -1.16 -4.58 12.80
N GLU A 74 -0.63 -5.59 12.13
CA GLU A 74 -0.11 -5.42 10.78
C GLU A 74 -1.21 -5.75 9.78
N SER A 75 -1.35 -4.92 8.77
CA SER A 75 -2.35 -5.04 7.72
C SER A 75 -1.64 -5.09 6.36
N ILE A 76 -2.15 -5.92 5.46
CA ILE A 76 -1.58 -6.12 4.13
C ILE A 76 -2.70 -5.99 3.12
N ALA A 77 -2.45 -5.24 2.03
CA ALA A 77 -3.38 -5.05 0.94
C ALA A 77 -2.69 -5.28 -0.41
N LEU A 78 -3.36 -6.01 -1.30
CA LEU A 78 -2.93 -6.25 -2.67
C LEU A 78 -3.78 -5.41 -3.63
N PHE A 79 -3.11 -4.62 -4.46
CA PHE A 79 -3.72 -3.79 -5.50
C PHE A 79 -3.22 -4.19 -6.89
N GLU A 80 -4.11 -4.19 -7.89
CA GLU A 80 -3.77 -4.54 -9.27
C GLU A 80 -4.44 -3.62 -10.31
N ARG A 81 -3.76 -3.43 -11.45
CA ARG A 81 -4.23 -2.70 -12.65
C ARG A 81 -3.85 -3.44 -13.95
#